data_AF-A0A6J7J4S1-F1
#
_entry.id   AF-A0A6J7J4S1-F1
#
_cell.length_a   1.000
_cell.length_b   1.000
_cell.length_c   1.000
_cell.angle_alpha   90.00
_cell.angle_beta   90.00
_cell.angle_gamma   90.00
#
_symmetry.space_group_name_H-M   'P 1'
#
loop_
_entity.id
_entity.type
_entity.pdbx_description
1 polymer ?
#
loop_
_entity_poly.entity_id
_entity_poly.type
_entity_poly.pdbx_seq_one_letter_code
_entity_poly.pdbx_strand_id
1 'polypeptide(L)'
;MSSRRTVVSLGLAVTALAVVPAGASAAKITEVGTVTDGRAPRCPEACSVVTRTTALPTSVDGNRNVYVVPSDGRIVAWSITLGAPSADDRKALEKQLGRASAGLVVLRRGKSVAANVVAGSSVKKLDPYFGGETTFALPTSIAVKKGDVIGLNVPSWAPTLVQGYGTNTSWRASRPTGRCGGTTDERKKDYYVDTTLSVGRSGTFNCLYKAERMSYTATLVPTPTKTTPKASSRATSTRR
;
A
#
# COMPACT_ATOMS: atom_id res chain seq x y z
N MET A 1 -70.29 28.18 49.90
CA MET A 1 -70.54 27.79 48.50
C MET A 1 -69.24 27.85 47.72
N SER A 2 -68.85 26.71 47.13
CA SER A 2 -67.96 26.48 45.96
C SER A 2 -66.73 27.40 45.76
N SER A 3 -65.51 26.98 46.13
CA SER A 3 -64.55 26.17 45.33
C SER A 3 -64.06 26.81 44.02
N ARG A 4 -62.76 27.14 43.98
CA ARG A 4 -61.81 26.62 42.97
C ARG A 4 -60.36 26.97 43.34
N ARG A 5 -59.55 25.92 43.50
CA ARG A 5 -58.09 25.93 43.65
C ARG A 5 -57.46 25.97 42.26
N THR A 6 -56.37 26.71 42.10
CA THR A 6 -55.46 26.54 40.96
C THR A 6 -54.03 26.49 41.48
N VAL A 7 -53.43 25.30 41.39
CA VAL A 7 -52.05 24.99 41.74
C VAL A 7 -51.22 25.13 40.45
N VAL A 8 -50.15 25.92 40.48
CA VAL A 8 -49.16 25.99 39.39
C VAL A 8 -47.90 25.26 39.87
N SER A 9 -47.65 24.10 39.28
CA SER A 9 -46.54 23.20 39.60
C SER A 9 -45.28 23.60 38.83
N LEU A 10 -44.16 23.81 39.54
CA LEU A 10 -42.81 23.92 38.98
C LEU A 10 -42.34 22.53 38.48
N GLY A 11 -42.13 22.37 37.18
CA GLY A 11 -41.51 21.17 36.60
C GLY A 11 -39.99 21.28 36.58
N LEU A 12 -39.30 20.46 37.37
CA LEU A 12 -37.85 20.22 37.25
C LEU A 12 -37.59 19.35 36.01
N ALA A 13 -36.94 19.91 35.00
CA ALA A 13 -36.43 19.14 33.86
C ALA A 13 -35.13 18.43 34.24
N VAL A 14 -35.18 17.10 34.41
CA VAL A 14 -34.01 16.24 34.59
C VAL A 14 -33.42 15.95 33.20
N THR A 15 -32.35 16.63 32.82
CA THR A 15 -31.54 16.27 31.65
C THR A 15 -30.71 15.02 31.97
N ALA A 16 -31.18 13.86 31.49
CA ALA A 16 -30.39 12.63 31.50
C ALA A 16 -29.23 12.74 30.48
N LEU A 17 -27.99 12.85 30.96
CA LEU A 17 -26.81 12.64 30.12
C LEU A 17 -26.79 11.17 29.68
N ALA A 18 -27.10 10.93 28.40
CA ALA A 18 -26.86 9.64 27.77
C ALA A 18 -25.34 9.39 27.71
N VAL A 19 -24.83 8.57 28.64
CA VAL A 19 -23.47 8.03 28.57
C VAL A 19 -23.44 7.02 27.43
N VAL A 20 -22.98 7.45 26.25
CA VAL A 20 -22.74 6.55 25.12
C VAL A 20 -21.66 5.55 25.53
N PRO A 21 -21.92 4.24 25.49
CA PRO A 21 -20.90 3.28 25.81
C PRO A 21 -19.79 3.34 24.75
N ALA A 22 -18.59 3.78 25.14
CA ALA A 22 -17.39 3.63 24.31
C ALA A 22 -17.27 2.17 23.86
N GLY A 23 -17.46 1.95 22.56
CA GLY A 23 -17.38 0.64 21.93
C GLY A 23 -15.94 0.12 21.96
N ALA A 24 -15.77 -1.19 22.06
CA ALA A 24 -14.48 -1.83 21.90
C ALA A 24 -13.88 -1.44 20.54
N SER A 25 -12.70 -0.82 20.54
CA SER A 25 -11.98 -0.49 19.31
C SER A 25 -11.57 -1.77 18.59
N ALA A 26 -12.34 -2.16 17.57
CA ALA A 26 -11.94 -3.20 16.63
C ALA A 26 -10.65 -2.76 15.92
N ALA A 27 -9.72 -3.69 15.67
CA ALA A 27 -8.48 -3.40 14.95
C ALA A 27 -8.80 -2.83 13.56
N LYS A 28 -8.39 -1.59 13.30
CA LYS A 28 -8.67 -0.90 12.04
C LYS A 28 -7.78 -1.47 10.93
N ILE A 29 -8.39 -2.07 9.91
CA ILE A 29 -7.72 -2.47 8.68
C ILE A 29 -7.11 -1.20 8.04
N THR A 30 -5.85 -1.29 7.61
CA THR A 30 -5.09 -0.16 7.10
C THR A 30 -4.57 -0.45 5.70
N GLU A 31 -4.78 0.47 4.76
CA GLU A 31 -4.19 0.39 3.42
C GLU A 31 -2.84 1.12 3.38
N VAL A 32 -1.76 0.34 3.35
CA VAL A 32 -0.38 0.86 3.22
C VAL A 32 -0.11 1.17 1.75
N GLY A 33 0.52 2.30 1.44
CA GLY A 33 0.78 2.75 0.06
C GLY A 33 -0.28 3.66 -0.54
N THR A 34 -1.34 3.98 0.21
CA THR A 34 -2.44 4.83 -0.27
C THR A 34 -1.97 6.25 -0.60
N VAL A 35 -2.31 6.72 -1.81
CA VAL A 35 -2.09 8.09 -2.27
C VAL A 35 -3.37 8.59 -2.93
N THR A 36 -3.92 9.72 -2.46
CA THR A 36 -5.25 10.23 -2.87
C THR A 36 -5.17 11.53 -3.66
N ASP A 37 -4.27 11.60 -4.63
CA ASP A 37 -4.01 12.80 -5.45
C ASP A 37 -4.72 12.77 -6.82
N GLY A 38 -5.50 11.73 -7.10
CA GLY A 38 -6.20 11.54 -8.37
C GLY A 38 -5.28 11.20 -9.56
N ARG A 39 -3.97 11.03 -9.35
CA ARG A 39 -3.02 10.73 -10.42
C ARG A 39 -2.99 9.23 -10.71
N ALA A 40 -3.07 8.89 -11.99
CA ALA A 40 -3.10 7.51 -12.48
C ALA A 40 -1.89 7.19 -13.38
N PRO A 41 -1.60 5.89 -13.63
CA PRO A 41 -0.55 5.51 -14.58
C PRO A 41 -0.78 6.10 -15.98
N ARG A 42 0.31 6.46 -16.66
CA ARG A 42 0.25 7.30 -17.89
C ARG A 42 0.06 6.55 -19.21
N CYS A 43 0.05 5.21 -19.22
CA CYS A 43 -0.20 4.46 -20.45
C CYS A 43 -1.68 4.57 -20.87
N PRO A 44 -2.01 4.86 -22.14
CA PRO A 44 -1.10 4.81 -23.30
C PRO A 44 -0.37 6.13 -23.64
N GLU A 45 -0.85 7.29 -23.20
CA GLU A 45 -0.41 8.62 -23.65
C GLU A 45 1.09 8.89 -23.48
N ALA A 46 1.64 8.59 -22.32
CA ALA A 46 3.07 8.72 -22.02
C ALA A 46 3.54 7.42 -21.37
N CYS A 47 3.47 6.33 -22.14
CA CYS A 47 3.62 5.00 -21.58
C CYS A 47 5.07 4.72 -21.15
N SER A 48 5.27 4.60 -19.84
CA SER A 48 6.49 4.09 -19.23
C SER A 48 6.13 2.91 -18.34
N VAL A 49 6.96 1.86 -18.36
CA VAL A 49 6.71 0.63 -17.61
C VAL A 49 7.88 0.32 -16.70
N VAL A 50 7.58 -0.28 -15.54
CA VAL A 50 8.61 -0.89 -14.70
C VAL A 50 9.01 -2.21 -15.36
N THR A 51 10.30 -2.52 -15.43
CA THR A 51 10.80 -3.78 -15.99
C THR A 51 11.77 -4.48 -15.03
N ARG A 52 11.66 -5.81 -14.95
CA ARG A 52 12.71 -6.75 -14.46
C ARG A 52 13.49 -6.30 -13.22
N THR A 53 12.77 -5.89 -12.17
CA THR A 53 13.39 -5.36 -10.96
C THR A 53 12.51 -5.52 -9.73
N THR A 54 13.14 -5.53 -8.56
CA THR A 54 12.46 -5.27 -7.30
C THR A 54 12.54 -3.78 -7.00
N ALA A 55 11.39 -3.17 -6.76
CA ALA A 55 11.26 -1.76 -6.54
C ALA A 55 11.03 -1.43 -5.05
N LEU A 56 11.86 -0.53 -4.54
CA LEU A 56 11.81 0.02 -3.18
C LEU A 56 11.30 1.47 -3.25
N PRO A 57 10.07 1.76 -2.83
CA PRO A 57 9.60 3.15 -2.74
C PRO A 57 10.41 3.91 -1.68
N THR A 58 10.67 5.19 -1.94
CA THR A 58 11.44 6.05 -1.03
C THR A 58 10.61 7.21 -0.49
N SER A 59 9.87 7.92 -1.33
CA SER A 59 9.01 9.02 -0.89
C SER A 59 7.91 9.35 -1.90
N VAL A 60 6.80 9.90 -1.42
CA VAL A 60 5.76 10.54 -2.24
C VAL A 60 5.52 11.92 -1.65
N ASP A 61 5.74 12.96 -2.45
CA ASP A 61 5.64 14.37 -2.08
C ASP A 61 6.37 14.70 -0.77
N GLY A 62 7.55 14.13 -0.59
CA GLY A 62 8.38 14.29 0.61
C GLY A 62 8.01 13.37 1.79
N ASN A 63 6.84 12.73 1.78
CA ASN A 63 6.46 11.75 2.80
C ASN A 63 7.16 10.41 2.56
N ARG A 64 8.04 10.03 3.50
CA ARG A 64 8.84 8.78 3.45
C ARG A 64 8.12 7.56 4.04
N ASN A 65 6.94 7.75 4.62
CA ASN A 65 6.20 6.73 5.36
C ASN A 65 5.03 6.12 4.57
N VAL A 66 4.74 6.61 3.36
CA VAL A 66 3.57 6.17 2.55
C VAL A 66 3.52 4.66 2.37
N TYR A 67 4.66 4.02 2.13
CA TYR A 67 4.78 2.57 1.92
C TYR A 67 5.39 1.83 3.13
N VAL A 68 5.53 2.51 4.27
CA VAL A 68 6.08 1.92 5.49
C VAL A 68 4.95 1.29 6.29
N VAL A 69 5.14 0.05 6.73
CA VAL A 69 4.22 -0.66 7.60
C VAL A 69 4.15 0.06 8.96
N PRO A 70 2.97 0.56 9.38
CA PRO A 70 2.85 1.40 10.57
C PRO A 70 2.88 0.61 11.89
N SER A 71 2.55 -0.68 11.84
CA SER A 71 2.46 -1.57 13.01
C SER A 71 2.70 -3.02 12.61
N ASP A 72 3.09 -3.86 13.57
CA ASP A 72 3.10 -5.30 13.38
C ASP A 72 1.71 -5.82 12.96
N GLY A 73 1.68 -6.85 12.12
CA GLY A 73 0.43 -7.43 11.65
C GLY A 73 0.63 -8.38 10.49
N ARG A 74 -0.41 -8.52 9.66
CA ARG A 74 -0.39 -9.36 8.47
C ARG A 74 -0.96 -8.63 7.26
N ILE A 75 -0.29 -8.73 6.13
CA ILE A 75 -0.83 -8.33 4.83
C ILE A 75 -1.71 -9.46 4.32
N VAL A 76 -2.93 -9.15 3.89
CA VAL A 76 -3.92 -10.14 3.43
C VAL A 76 -4.30 -9.97 1.95
N ALA A 77 -4.04 -8.79 1.39
CA ALA A 77 -4.28 -8.49 -0.02
C ALA A 77 -3.35 -7.36 -0.48
N TRP A 78 -3.24 -7.18 -1.79
CA TRP A 78 -2.59 -6.02 -2.37
C TRP A 78 -3.32 -5.58 -3.63
N SER A 79 -3.35 -4.27 -3.87
CA SER A 79 -3.95 -3.68 -5.05
C SER A 79 -2.88 -3.07 -5.94
N ILE A 80 -3.15 -3.03 -7.24
CA ILE A 80 -2.31 -2.35 -8.22
C ILE A 80 -3.19 -1.67 -9.26
N THR A 81 -2.90 -0.40 -9.53
CA THR A 81 -3.51 0.35 -10.63
C THR A 81 -2.58 0.25 -11.84
N LEU A 82 -3.15 -0.06 -13.00
CA LEU A 82 -2.42 -0.30 -14.23
C LEU A 82 -2.94 0.64 -15.33
N GLY A 83 -2.01 1.26 -16.05
CA GLY A 83 -2.33 1.93 -17.30
C GLY A 83 -2.72 0.91 -18.37
N ALA A 84 -3.20 1.41 -19.50
CA ALA A 84 -3.58 0.60 -20.65
C ALA A 84 -2.62 0.88 -21.82
N PRO A 85 -1.48 0.16 -21.93
CA PRO A 85 -0.63 0.29 -23.12
C PRO A 85 -1.42 -0.05 -24.39
N SER A 86 -0.98 0.49 -25.54
CA SER A 86 -1.58 0.16 -26.83
C SER A 86 -1.36 -1.31 -27.19
N ALA A 87 -2.13 -1.85 -28.15
CA ALA A 87 -1.96 -3.24 -28.58
C ALA A 87 -0.54 -3.51 -29.11
N ASP A 88 0.04 -2.56 -29.85
CA ASP A 88 1.39 -2.66 -30.40
C ASP A 88 2.46 -2.62 -29.31
N ASP A 89 2.32 -1.73 -28.32
CA ASP A 89 3.22 -1.68 -27.17
C ASP A 89 3.17 -2.98 -26.37
N ARG A 90 1.96 -3.51 -26.12
CA ARG A 90 1.79 -4.81 -25.43
C ARG A 90 2.52 -5.91 -26.18
N LYS A 91 2.33 -5.99 -27.50
CA LYS A 91 2.96 -7.00 -28.35
C LYS A 91 4.48 -6.89 -28.33
N ALA A 92 5.02 -5.67 -28.41
CA ALA A 92 6.46 -5.43 -28.37
C ALA A 92 7.06 -5.80 -26.99
N LEU A 93 6.42 -5.35 -25.91
CA LEU A 93 6.84 -5.65 -24.54
C LEU A 93 6.75 -7.14 -24.23
N GLU A 94 5.67 -7.82 -24.64
CA GLU A 94 5.51 -9.25 -24.44
C GLU A 94 6.54 -10.07 -25.22
N LYS A 95 6.81 -9.70 -26.48
CA LYS A 95 7.87 -10.33 -27.28
C LYS A 95 9.23 -10.24 -26.59
N GLN A 96 9.49 -9.14 -25.89
CA GLN A 96 10.80 -8.88 -25.29
C GLN A 96 10.93 -9.37 -23.84
N LEU A 97 9.88 -9.27 -23.05
CA LEU A 97 9.89 -9.44 -21.60
C LEU A 97 8.96 -10.52 -21.10
N GLY A 98 8.17 -11.12 -21.98
CA GLY A 98 7.07 -12.02 -21.65
C GLY A 98 5.85 -11.26 -21.13
N ARG A 99 4.83 -12.03 -20.73
CA ARG A 99 3.56 -11.48 -20.23
C ARG A 99 3.72 -10.69 -18.94
N ALA A 100 3.05 -9.55 -18.85
CA ALA A 100 3.16 -8.62 -17.74
C ALA A 100 2.87 -9.30 -16.40
N SER A 101 3.74 -9.06 -15.43
CA SER A 101 3.68 -9.73 -14.14
C SER A 101 4.31 -8.93 -13.02
N ALA A 102 3.68 -8.98 -11.86
CA ALA A 102 4.20 -8.41 -10.63
C ALA A 102 3.74 -9.20 -9.41
N GLY A 103 4.44 -9.02 -8.30
CA GLY A 103 4.01 -9.49 -6.98
C GLY A 103 4.44 -8.49 -5.92
N LEU A 104 3.65 -8.37 -4.86
CA LEU A 104 4.03 -7.63 -3.67
C LEU A 104 5.23 -8.31 -2.98
N VAL A 105 6.17 -7.52 -2.49
CA VAL A 105 7.23 -7.95 -1.57
C VAL A 105 7.26 -7.10 -0.31
N VAL A 106 7.80 -7.66 0.77
CA VAL A 106 8.09 -6.96 2.01
C VAL A 106 9.60 -6.81 2.11
N LEU A 107 10.03 -5.56 2.27
CA LEU A 107 11.42 -5.16 2.28
C LEU A 107 11.83 -4.67 3.67
N ARG A 108 12.91 -5.22 4.20
CA ARG A 108 13.58 -4.69 5.39
C ARG A 108 14.79 -3.87 4.97
N ARG A 109 14.72 -2.56 5.17
CA ARG A 109 15.82 -1.64 4.84
C ARG A 109 17.06 -1.98 5.66
N GLY A 110 18.21 -2.02 4.98
CA GLY A 110 19.53 -2.16 5.58
C GLY A 110 20.25 -0.81 5.64
N LYS A 111 21.58 -0.84 5.68
CA LYS A 111 22.41 0.37 5.59
C LYS A 111 22.37 0.94 4.16
N SER A 112 22.39 2.26 4.04
CA SER A 112 22.44 2.96 2.73
C SER A 112 21.28 2.52 1.82
N VAL A 113 21.58 2.07 0.59
CA VAL A 113 20.61 1.65 -0.43
C VAL A 113 20.33 0.14 -0.41
N ALA A 114 20.75 -0.59 0.62
CA ALA A 114 20.51 -2.02 0.73
C ALA A 114 19.13 -2.33 1.33
N ALA A 115 18.50 -3.42 0.90
CA ALA A 115 17.35 -4.00 1.58
C ALA A 115 17.27 -5.52 1.37
N ASN A 116 16.58 -6.20 2.30
CA ASN A 116 16.31 -7.63 2.26
C ASN A 116 14.86 -7.88 1.89
N VAL A 117 14.58 -8.83 1.01
CA VAL A 117 13.23 -9.33 0.78
C VAL A 117 12.90 -10.33 1.89
N VAL A 118 12.13 -9.91 2.88
CA VAL A 118 11.82 -10.77 4.05
C VAL A 118 10.56 -11.61 3.83
N ALA A 119 9.70 -11.21 2.90
CA ALA A 119 8.54 -11.98 2.46
C ALA A 119 8.06 -11.50 1.09
N GLY A 120 7.18 -12.28 0.45
CA GLY A 120 6.59 -11.92 -0.83
C GLY A 120 5.34 -12.71 -1.13
N SER A 121 4.52 -12.16 -2.03
CA SER A 121 3.34 -12.83 -2.58
C SER A 121 3.72 -13.69 -3.80
N SER A 122 2.79 -14.53 -4.25
CA SER A 122 2.88 -15.15 -5.57
C SER A 122 2.83 -14.08 -6.66
N VAL A 123 3.68 -14.19 -7.69
CA VAL A 123 3.61 -13.33 -8.87
C VAL A 123 2.28 -13.55 -9.60
N LYS A 124 1.61 -12.46 -9.96
CA LYS A 124 0.34 -12.45 -10.70
C LYS A 124 0.54 -11.95 -12.12
N LYS A 125 -0.29 -12.45 -13.05
CA LYS A 125 -0.38 -11.93 -14.41
C LYS A 125 -1.25 -10.67 -14.40
N LEU A 126 -0.79 -9.65 -15.12
CA LEU A 126 -1.39 -8.31 -15.07
C LEU A 126 -2.22 -8.00 -16.32
N ASP A 127 -1.98 -8.70 -17.44
CA ASP A 127 -2.61 -8.40 -18.74
C ASP A 127 -4.14 -8.28 -18.69
N PRO A 128 -4.89 -9.13 -17.94
CA PRO A 128 -6.35 -9.03 -17.85
C PRO A 128 -6.87 -7.76 -17.16
N TYR A 129 -6.00 -7.00 -16.49
CA TYR A 129 -6.39 -5.89 -15.61
C TYR A 129 -5.84 -4.53 -16.10
N PHE A 130 -5.28 -4.45 -17.30
CA PHE A 130 -4.79 -3.20 -17.86
C PHE A 130 -5.89 -2.14 -17.99
N GLY A 131 -5.57 -0.91 -17.63
CA GLY A 131 -6.50 0.23 -17.63
C GLY A 131 -7.35 0.37 -16.36
N GLY A 132 -7.16 -0.51 -15.37
CA GLY A 132 -7.94 -0.50 -14.13
C GLY A 132 -7.11 -0.75 -12.89
N GLU A 133 -7.82 -0.76 -11.76
CA GLU A 133 -7.30 -1.26 -10.49
C GLU A 133 -7.78 -2.68 -10.24
N THR A 134 -6.91 -3.52 -9.70
CA THR A 134 -7.26 -4.88 -9.29
C THR A 134 -6.65 -5.19 -7.94
N THR A 135 -7.35 -5.98 -7.15
CA THR A 135 -6.91 -6.46 -5.83
C THR A 135 -6.70 -7.95 -5.87
N PHE A 136 -5.52 -8.38 -5.44
CA PHE A 136 -5.17 -9.79 -5.31
C PHE A 136 -5.18 -10.19 -3.83
N ALA A 137 -6.16 -11.00 -3.44
CA ALA A 137 -6.16 -11.67 -2.14
C ALA A 137 -4.97 -12.63 -2.04
N LEU A 138 -4.34 -12.67 -0.86
CA LEU A 138 -3.25 -13.59 -0.58
C LEU A 138 -3.81 -14.91 -0.04
N PRO A 139 -3.47 -16.06 -0.65
CA PRO A 139 -3.90 -17.36 -0.12
C PRO A 139 -3.30 -17.62 1.26
N THR A 140 -2.07 -17.14 1.48
CA THR A 140 -1.40 -17.12 2.78
C THR A 140 -1.03 -15.69 3.10
N SER A 141 -1.55 -15.17 4.21
CA SER A 141 -1.22 -13.82 4.66
C SER A 141 0.26 -13.69 5.02
N ILE A 142 0.85 -12.52 4.76
CA ILE A 142 2.28 -12.25 4.97
C ILE A 142 2.46 -11.55 6.31
N ALA A 143 3.26 -12.12 7.21
CA ALA A 143 3.62 -11.47 8.46
C ALA A 143 4.54 -10.26 8.20
N VAL A 144 4.25 -9.13 8.85
CA VAL A 144 5.04 -7.91 8.74
C VAL A 144 5.34 -7.29 10.09
N LYS A 145 6.44 -6.54 10.16
CA LYS A 145 6.83 -5.76 11.33
C LYS A 145 6.71 -4.27 11.04
N LYS A 146 6.45 -3.48 12.09
CA LYS A 146 6.55 -2.03 12.01
C LYS A 146 7.90 -1.62 11.41
N GLY A 147 7.88 -0.73 10.42
CA GLY A 147 9.09 -0.26 9.74
C GLY A 147 9.54 -1.10 8.55
N ASP A 148 8.97 -2.30 8.34
CA ASP A 148 9.08 -2.96 7.04
C ASP A 148 8.43 -2.08 5.95
N VAL A 149 8.87 -2.23 4.71
CA VAL A 149 8.40 -1.43 3.58
C VAL A 149 7.75 -2.36 2.57
N ILE A 150 6.55 -2.02 2.11
CA ILE A 150 5.98 -2.75 0.97
C ILE A 150 6.68 -2.30 -0.31
N GLY A 151 7.04 -3.27 -1.14
CA GLY A 151 7.68 -3.07 -2.43
C GLY A 151 6.96 -3.86 -3.51
N LEU A 152 7.39 -3.66 -4.76
CA LEU A 152 6.86 -4.39 -5.92
C LEU A 152 7.99 -5.17 -6.58
N ASN A 153 7.81 -6.47 -6.74
CA ASN A 153 8.68 -7.29 -7.55
C ASN A 153 8.08 -7.45 -8.95
N VAL A 154 8.80 -7.05 -9.99
CA VAL A 154 8.34 -7.05 -11.38
C VAL A 154 9.28 -7.94 -12.21
N PRO A 155 9.00 -9.25 -12.35
CA PRO A 155 9.86 -10.19 -13.10
C PRO A 155 9.84 -10.00 -14.61
N SER A 156 8.80 -9.37 -15.15
CA SER A 156 8.68 -9.05 -16.58
C SER A 156 8.57 -7.53 -16.74
N TRP A 157 7.35 -7.03 -16.85
CA TRP A 157 7.02 -5.62 -16.92
C TRP A 157 5.64 -5.32 -16.30
N ALA A 158 5.44 -4.07 -15.89
CA ALA A 158 4.18 -3.59 -15.33
C ALA A 158 3.94 -2.10 -15.66
N PRO A 159 2.79 -1.73 -16.27
CA PRO A 159 2.44 -0.35 -16.59
C PRO A 159 1.81 0.39 -15.39
N THR A 160 2.53 0.47 -14.28
CA THR A 160 2.02 1.03 -13.01
C THR A 160 2.62 2.42 -12.66
N LEU A 161 3.49 2.96 -13.52
CA LEU A 161 4.16 4.23 -13.25
C LEU A 161 3.20 5.42 -13.36
N VAL A 162 3.06 6.13 -12.26
CA VAL A 162 2.39 7.43 -12.15
C VAL A 162 3.47 8.51 -12.17
N GLN A 163 3.39 9.41 -13.16
CA GLN A 163 4.40 10.44 -13.40
C GLN A 163 3.85 11.85 -13.13
N GLY A 164 4.69 12.87 -13.25
CA GLY A 164 4.29 14.28 -13.09
C GLY A 164 4.44 14.81 -11.66
N TYR A 165 5.23 14.17 -10.81
CA TYR A 165 5.54 14.67 -9.46
C TYR A 165 6.76 15.58 -9.44
N GLY A 166 6.98 16.25 -8.32
CA GLY A 166 8.25 16.87 -8.01
C GLY A 166 9.36 15.84 -7.72
N THR A 167 10.60 16.32 -7.59
CA THR A 167 11.77 15.49 -7.30
C THR A 167 11.79 14.89 -5.89
N ASN A 168 10.83 15.27 -5.05
CA ASN A 168 10.53 14.73 -3.73
C ASN A 168 9.64 13.47 -3.76
N THR A 169 9.19 13.04 -4.94
CA THR A 169 8.61 11.71 -5.17
C THR A 169 9.63 10.83 -5.87
N SER A 170 9.90 9.66 -5.29
CA SER A 170 10.95 8.79 -5.79
C SER A 170 10.79 7.33 -5.38
N TRP A 171 11.46 6.46 -6.14
CA TRP A 171 11.62 5.05 -5.85
C TRP A 171 12.99 4.57 -6.34
N ARG A 172 13.43 3.41 -5.85
CA ARG A 172 14.69 2.79 -6.25
C ARG A 172 14.49 1.40 -6.82
N ALA A 173 15.24 1.06 -7.85
CA ALA A 173 15.28 -0.28 -8.44
C ALA A 173 16.48 -1.07 -7.91
N SER A 174 16.34 -2.38 -7.74
CA SER A 174 17.38 -3.34 -7.33
C SER A 174 18.47 -3.57 -8.39
N ARG A 175 18.83 -2.52 -9.13
CA ARG A 175 19.77 -2.56 -10.25
C ARG A 175 21.18 -2.17 -9.79
N PRO A 176 22.24 -2.76 -10.39
CA PRO A 176 23.60 -2.33 -10.16
C PRO A 176 23.83 -0.86 -10.52
N THR A 177 24.83 -0.24 -9.90
CA THR A 177 25.30 1.10 -10.28
C THR A 177 25.63 1.17 -11.77
N GLY A 178 25.26 2.26 -12.44
CA GLY A 178 25.46 2.43 -13.88
C GLY A 178 24.46 1.68 -14.78
N ARG A 179 23.57 0.86 -14.21
CA ARG A 179 22.57 0.06 -14.96
C ARG A 179 21.14 0.57 -14.76
N CYS A 180 20.97 1.88 -14.61
CA CYS A 180 19.71 2.55 -14.27
C CYS A 180 18.84 2.96 -15.48
N GLY A 181 19.09 2.39 -16.65
CA GLY A 181 18.55 2.86 -17.93
C GLY A 181 19.65 3.34 -18.87
N GLY A 182 19.29 3.78 -20.07
CA GLY A 182 20.16 4.49 -21.01
C GLY A 182 19.65 4.53 -22.44
N THR A 183 20.08 5.54 -23.18
CA THR A 183 19.72 5.77 -24.59
C THR A 183 20.69 5.12 -25.57
N THR A 184 21.86 4.67 -25.10
CA THR A 184 22.86 3.97 -25.91
C THR A 184 22.50 2.49 -26.06
N ASP A 185 22.88 1.89 -27.17
CA ASP A 185 22.50 0.49 -27.47
C ASP A 185 23.11 -0.52 -26.48
N GLU A 186 24.28 -0.22 -25.91
CA GLU A 186 24.86 -1.01 -24.82
C GLU A 186 24.03 -0.92 -23.54
N ARG A 187 23.62 0.29 -23.14
CA ARG A 187 22.76 0.47 -21.96
C ARG A 187 21.36 -0.12 -22.18
N LYS A 188 20.87 -0.18 -23.42
CA LYS A 188 19.62 -0.88 -23.78
C LYS A 188 19.74 -2.41 -23.62
N LYS A 189 20.88 -3.03 -23.98
CA LYS A 189 21.11 -4.47 -23.74
C LYS A 189 21.06 -4.80 -22.25
N ASP A 190 21.61 -3.91 -21.43
CA ASP A 190 21.67 -4.07 -19.98
C ASP A 190 20.37 -3.69 -19.25
N TYR A 191 19.49 -2.93 -19.91
CA TYR A 191 18.25 -2.43 -19.33
C TYR A 191 17.27 -3.56 -18.97
N TYR A 192 17.34 -4.68 -19.68
CA TYR A 192 16.44 -5.82 -19.49
C TYR A 192 17.05 -6.98 -18.70
N VAL A 193 18.19 -6.76 -18.03
CA VAL A 193 18.72 -7.74 -17.07
C VAL A 193 17.72 -7.90 -15.93
N ASP A 194 17.38 -9.15 -15.62
CA ASP A 194 16.55 -9.46 -14.47
C ASP A 194 17.33 -9.18 -13.18
N THR A 195 16.82 -8.22 -12.43
CA THR A 195 17.38 -7.81 -11.14
C THR A 195 16.40 -8.06 -10.00
N THR A 196 15.36 -8.85 -10.23
CA THR A 196 14.43 -9.24 -9.18
C THR A 196 15.11 -10.02 -8.07
N LEU A 197 14.65 -9.81 -6.84
CA LEU A 197 15.17 -10.44 -5.64
C LEU A 197 14.14 -11.45 -5.12
N SER A 198 14.59 -12.70 -4.91
CA SER A 198 13.79 -13.72 -4.24
C SER A 198 13.68 -13.48 -2.74
N VAL A 199 12.66 -14.06 -2.11
CA VAL A 199 12.52 -14.06 -0.64
C VAL A 199 13.78 -14.63 0.02
N GLY A 200 14.22 -14.00 1.10
CA GLY A 200 15.45 -14.33 1.82
C GLY A 200 16.71 -13.72 1.21
N ARG A 201 16.63 -13.03 0.06
CA ARG A 201 17.78 -12.40 -0.59
C ARG A 201 17.91 -10.93 -0.22
N SER A 202 19.15 -10.48 -0.19
CA SER A 202 19.54 -9.08 -0.07
C SER A 202 19.91 -8.52 -1.44
N GLY A 203 19.67 -7.22 -1.64
CA GLY A 203 20.16 -6.51 -2.81
C GLY A 203 20.41 -5.04 -2.53
N THR A 204 21.10 -4.39 -3.47
CA THR A 204 21.31 -2.94 -3.45
C THR A 204 20.37 -2.28 -4.45
N PHE A 205 19.76 -1.17 -4.04
CA PHE A 205 18.77 -0.43 -4.83
C PHE A 205 19.41 0.85 -5.37
N ASN A 206 20.42 0.70 -6.23
CA ASN A 206 21.30 1.82 -6.59
C ASN A 206 20.62 2.86 -7.48
N CYS A 207 19.68 2.42 -8.31
CA CYS A 207 19.05 3.28 -9.30
C CYS A 207 17.87 4.04 -8.71
N LEU A 208 18.03 5.36 -8.56
CA LEU A 208 17.00 6.27 -8.05
C LEU A 208 16.24 6.90 -9.22
N TYR A 209 14.94 6.67 -9.25
CA TYR A 209 14.01 7.31 -10.17
C TYR A 209 13.23 8.38 -9.39
N LYS A 210 13.03 9.55 -9.99
CA LYS A 210 12.40 10.73 -9.36
C LYS A 210 11.24 11.21 -10.22
N ALA A 211 10.35 12.01 -9.63
CA ALA A 211 9.17 12.57 -10.29
C ALA A 211 8.10 11.52 -10.70
N GLU A 212 8.21 10.31 -10.16
CA GLU A 212 7.30 9.20 -10.43
C GLU A 212 7.23 8.22 -9.26
N ARG A 213 6.10 7.50 -9.18
CA ARG A 213 5.86 6.39 -8.24
C ARG A 213 5.17 5.24 -8.96
N MET A 214 5.05 4.09 -8.30
CA MET A 214 4.20 2.99 -8.75
C MET A 214 2.86 3.04 -8.01
N SER A 215 1.75 2.74 -8.69
CA SER A 215 0.41 2.74 -8.08
C SER A 215 0.05 1.36 -7.54
N TYR A 216 0.31 1.13 -6.24
CA TYR A 216 -0.06 -0.10 -5.55
C TYR A 216 -0.23 0.14 -4.06
N THR A 217 -1.03 -0.72 -3.41
CA THR A 217 -1.27 -0.71 -1.96
C THR A 217 -1.20 -2.12 -1.38
N ALA A 218 -1.18 -2.22 -0.06
CA ALA A 218 -1.34 -3.47 0.67
C ALA A 218 -2.32 -3.33 1.84
N THR A 219 -3.25 -4.28 1.94
CA THR A 219 -4.23 -4.36 3.02
C THR A 219 -3.59 -5.00 4.24
N LEU A 220 -3.32 -4.19 5.27
CA LEU A 220 -2.76 -4.60 6.55
C LEU A 220 -3.87 -4.83 7.57
N VAL A 221 -3.84 -6.01 8.18
CA VAL A 221 -4.57 -6.35 9.41
C VAL A 221 -3.58 -6.24 10.58
N PRO A 222 -3.70 -5.24 11.47
CA PRO A 222 -2.81 -5.10 12.62
C PRO A 222 -2.93 -6.27 13.60
N THR A 223 -1.85 -6.58 14.31
CA THR A 223 -1.91 -7.48 15.47
C THR A 223 -2.88 -6.90 16.51
N PRO A 224 -3.87 -7.67 16.99
CA PRO A 224 -4.84 -7.18 17.95
C PRO A 224 -4.16 -6.79 19.27
N THR A 225 -4.57 -5.66 19.84
CA THR A 225 -4.21 -5.28 21.20
C THR A 225 -5.18 -5.93 22.20
N LYS A 226 -4.70 -6.21 23.42
CA LYS A 226 -5.57 -6.77 24.47
C LYS A 226 -6.72 -5.80 24.75
N THR A 227 -7.96 -6.27 24.60
CA THR A 227 -9.13 -5.51 25.02
C THR A 227 -9.27 -5.59 26.53
N THR A 228 -9.29 -4.45 27.22
CA THR A 228 -9.67 -4.40 28.64
C THR A 228 -11.20 -4.54 28.72
N PRO A 229 -11.74 -5.53 29.45
CA PRO A 229 -13.18 -5.66 29.63
C PRO A 229 -13.73 -4.36 30.23
N LYS A 230 -14.78 -3.83 29.61
CA LYS A 230 -15.49 -2.69 30.18
C LYS A 230 -16.09 -3.12 31.51
N ALA A 231 -15.72 -2.44 32.60
CA ALA A 231 -16.28 -2.70 33.91
C ALA A 231 -17.81 -2.65 33.81
N SER A 232 -18.47 -3.78 34.08
CA SER A 232 -19.92 -3.85 34.13
C SER A 232 -20.36 -3.02 35.32
N SER A 233 -20.98 -1.87 35.08
CA SER A 233 -21.64 -1.12 36.14
C SER A 233 -22.83 -1.95 36.61
N ARG A 234 -22.60 -2.76 37.65
CA ARG A 234 -23.65 -3.44 38.37
C ARG A 234 -24.53 -2.35 38.98
N ALA A 235 -25.69 -2.11 38.38
CA ALA A 235 -26.67 -1.18 38.92
C ALA A 235 -27.08 -1.71 40.30
N THR A 236 -26.67 -1.00 41.35
CA THR A 236 -27.17 -1.20 42.70
C THR A 236 -28.66 -0.85 42.68
N SER A 237 -29.50 -1.87 42.54
CA SER A 237 -30.94 -1.77 42.71
C SER A 237 -31.22 -1.44 44.18
N THR A 238 -31.35 -0.15 44.49
CA THR A 238 -31.88 0.30 45.78
C THR A 238 -33.36 -0.10 45.84
N ARG A 239 -33.67 -1.18 46.58
CA ARG A 239 -35.05 -1.50 46.99
C ARG A 239 -35.57 -0.36 47.87
N ARG A 240 -36.73 0.19 47.52
CA ARG A 240 -37.67 0.80 48.45
C ARG A 240 -38.96 -0.02 48.40
#